data_AF-A0A5C3NR23-F1
#
_entry.id   AF-A0A5C3NR23-F1
#
_cell.length_a   1.000
_cell.length_b   1.000
_cell.length_c   1.000
_cell.angle_alpha   90.00
_cell.angle_beta   90.00
_cell.angle_gamma   90.00
#
_symmetry.space_group_name_H-M   'P 1'
#
loop_
_entity.id
_entity.type
_entity.pdbx_description
1 polymer ?
#
loop_
_entity_poly.entity_id
_entity_poly.type
_entity_poly.pdbx_seq_one_letter_code
_entity_poly.pdbx_strand_id
1 'polypeptide(L)'
;MGRRALYFTLAERKAAKRAQHAKYARSDRGKATRARARSQHTQHSVTPFSSEDIPVAAHARAAVYSVLSWTLSWSGDEDVVVDLGLRQPPYAFVTPDAAAIAAVEECGNDGVERTLNSIHCAWVREEGRARFEAWSTRGSEEKDFVAAATAELGERVRAWNTVAANESSAEEHGCFRKLYLDWGAKRIVWLWEELEVRRKGLEAYLAARRHSELPTQRLYEANISYIESLPPLEESEEELSDSGDWLSEMFEDYQFTSHAYTL
;
A
#
# COMPACT_ATOMS: atom_id res chain seq x y z
N MET A 1 57.67 4.70 32.84
CA MET A 1 56.49 4.96 33.70
C MET A 1 55.55 3.76 33.62
N GLY A 2 55.48 2.92 34.67
CA GLY A 2 54.66 1.70 34.66
C GLY A 2 53.17 2.00 34.89
N ARG A 3 52.29 1.40 34.08
CA ARG A 3 50.83 1.50 34.25
C ARG A 3 50.42 0.74 35.52
N ARG A 4 49.88 1.43 36.52
CA ARG A 4 49.31 0.82 37.74
C ARG A 4 47.99 0.11 37.41
N ALA A 5 47.76 -1.04 38.06
CA ALA A 5 46.50 -1.76 37.97
C ALA A 5 45.36 -0.92 38.57
N LEU A 6 44.27 -0.79 37.81
CA LEU A 6 43.13 0.08 38.14
C LEU A 6 42.14 -0.57 39.14
N TYR A 7 42.20 -1.90 39.29
CA TYR A 7 41.39 -2.68 40.22
C TYR A 7 42.27 -3.79 40.81
N PHE A 8 42.29 -3.91 42.13
CA PHE A 8 43.15 -4.87 42.84
C PHE A 8 42.39 -6.15 43.21
N THR A 9 41.05 -6.11 43.18
CA THR A 9 40.21 -7.29 43.46
C THR A 9 39.14 -7.52 42.39
N LEU A 10 38.69 -8.78 42.27
CA LEU A 10 37.55 -9.15 41.41
C LEU A 10 36.24 -8.47 41.85
N ALA A 11 36.08 -8.25 43.16
CA ALA A 11 34.93 -7.56 43.72
C ALA A 11 34.88 -6.09 43.26
N GLU A 12 36.01 -5.38 43.33
CA GLU A 12 36.15 -4.01 42.82
C GLU A 12 35.85 -3.92 41.32
N ARG A 13 36.38 -4.86 40.53
CA ARG A 13 36.12 -4.90 39.09
C ARG A 13 34.64 -5.11 38.77
N LYS A 14 33.94 -5.97 39.52
CA LYS A 14 32.48 -6.19 39.36
C LYS A 14 31.69 -4.96 39.80
N ALA A 15 32.04 -4.34 40.92
CA ALA A 15 31.39 -3.13 41.42
C ALA A 15 31.54 -1.96 40.43
N ALA A 16 32.74 -1.76 39.88
CA ALA A 16 33.02 -0.75 38.87
C ALA A 16 32.21 -0.96 37.58
N LYS A 17 32.12 -2.22 37.10
CA LYS A 17 31.26 -2.55 35.95
C LYS A 17 29.78 -2.24 36.22
N ARG A 18 29.26 -2.58 37.40
CA ARG A 18 27.86 -2.27 37.77
C ARG A 18 27.62 -0.76 37.84
N ALA A 19 28.55 -0.01 38.44
CA ALA A 19 28.46 1.45 38.52
C ALA A 19 28.50 2.10 37.13
N GLN A 20 29.37 1.62 36.24
CA GLN A 20 29.44 2.08 34.85
C GLN A 20 28.16 1.77 34.09
N HIS A 21 27.61 0.56 34.23
CA HIS A 21 26.35 0.17 33.61
C HIS A 21 25.17 1.00 34.14
N ALA A 22 25.11 1.27 35.45
CA ALA A 22 24.10 2.14 36.06
C ALA A 22 24.20 3.59 35.55
N LYS A 23 25.42 4.12 35.41
CA LYS A 23 25.67 5.45 34.85
C LYS A 23 25.25 5.52 33.37
N TYR A 24 25.60 4.50 32.58
CA TYR A 24 25.17 4.39 31.19
C TYR A 24 23.65 4.33 31.08
N ALA A 25 22.98 3.48 31.87
CA ALA A 25 21.52 3.35 31.85
C ALA A 25 20.80 4.67 32.17
N ARG A 26 21.34 5.49 33.08
CA ARG A 26 20.78 6.81 33.42
C ARG A 26 21.09 7.92 32.40
N SER A 27 22.11 7.74 31.56
CA SER A 27 22.45 8.70 30.51
C SER A 27 21.38 8.77 29.42
N ASP A 28 21.28 9.90 28.72
CA ASP A 28 20.31 10.07 27.65
C ASP A 28 20.55 9.11 26.49
N ARG A 29 21.82 8.77 26.21
CA ARG A 29 22.18 7.72 25.25
C ARG A 29 21.64 6.35 25.67
N GLY A 30 21.79 5.98 26.95
CA GLY A 30 21.25 4.72 27.48
C GLY A 30 19.72 4.69 27.57
N LYS A 31 19.06 5.85 27.79
CA LYS A 31 17.60 5.97 27.68
C LYS A 31 17.15 5.80 26.23
N ALA A 32 17.81 6.46 25.27
CA ALA A 32 17.52 6.34 23.85
C ALA A 32 17.73 4.91 23.33
N THR A 33 18.80 4.22 23.74
CA THR A 33 19.02 2.80 23.40
C THR A 33 17.89 1.91 23.94
N ARG A 34 17.41 2.14 25.17
CA ARG A 34 16.29 1.39 25.75
C ARG A 34 14.95 1.71 25.08
N ALA A 35 14.72 2.97 24.71
CA ALA A 35 13.55 3.37 23.95
C ALA A 35 13.53 2.69 22.58
N ARG A 36 14.67 2.66 21.87
CA ARG A 36 14.82 1.98 20.58
C ARG A 36 14.67 0.46 20.68
N ALA A 37 15.20 -0.16 21.74
CA ALA A 37 15.03 -1.60 21.98
C ALA A 37 13.56 -1.94 22.32
N ARG A 38 12.85 -1.06 23.04
CA ARG A 38 11.41 -1.23 23.31
C ARG A 38 10.59 -1.05 22.05
N SER A 39 10.86 -0.03 21.23
CA SER A 39 10.15 0.16 19.96
C SER A 39 10.37 -1.02 19.00
N GLN A 40 11.58 -1.56 18.94
CA GLN A 40 11.87 -2.79 18.19
C GLN A 40 11.16 -4.01 18.77
N HIS A 41 11.09 -4.15 20.09
CA HIS A 41 10.41 -5.30 20.69
C HIS A 41 8.88 -5.24 20.52
N THR A 42 8.28 -4.04 20.59
CA THR A 42 6.87 -3.82 20.26
C THR A 42 6.58 -4.04 18.77
N GLN A 43 7.54 -3.78 17.87
CA GLN A 43 7.44 -4.13 16.45
C GLN A 43 7.52 -5.65 16.20
N HIS A 44 8.09 -6.44 17.13
CA HIS A 44 8.27 -7.88 16.96
C HIS A 44 7.26 -8.77 17.73
N SER A 45 6.36 -8.20 18.55
CA SER A 45 5.21 -8.96 19.06
C SER A 45 4.06 -8.89 18.05
N VAL A 46 4.30 -9.43 16.85
CA VAL A 46 3.27 -9.58 15.82
C VAL A 46 2.47 -10.83 16.19
N THR A 47 1.35 -10.65 16.89
CA THR A 47 0.28 -11.64 16.83
C THR A 47 -0.10 -11.81 15.36
N PRO A 48 -0.22 -13.04 14.85
CA PRO A 48 -0.57 -13.27 13.46
C PRO A 48 -1.94 -12.63 13.19
N PHE A 49 -1.96 -11.65 12.29
CA PHE A 49 -3.18 -10.98 11.83
C PHE A 49 -4.05 -12.02 11.14
N SER A 50 -5.24 -12.24 11.70
CA SER A 50 -6.22 -13.23 11.28
C SER A 50 -7.27 -12.62 10.35
N SER A 51 -8.01 -13.46 9.63
CA SER A 51 -9.16 -13.03 8.80
C SER A 51 -10.19 -12.20 9.60
N GLU A 52 -10.29 -12.46 10.90
CA GLU A 52 -11.22 -11.79 11.81
C GLU A 52 -10.85 -10.32 12.12
N ASP A 53 -9.65 -9.89 11.71
CA ASP A 53 -9.15 -8.55 11.98
C ASP A 53 -9.50 -7.53 10.87
N ILE A 54 -10.07 -7.97 9.75
CA ILE A 54 -10.56 -7.08 8.68
C ILE A 54 -12.01 -6.65 8.98
N PRO A 55 -12.31 -5.34 9.06
CA PRO A 55 -13.67 -4.88 9.31
C PRO A 55 -14.65 -5.36 8.22
N VAL A 56 -15.82 -5.88 8.61
CA VAL A 56 -16.89 -6.29 7.66
C VAL A 56 -17.28 -5.16 6.71
N ALA A 57 -17.31 -3.93 7.22
CA ALA A 57 -17.58 -2.74 6.42
C ALA A 57 -16.51 -2.46 5.35
N ALA A 58 -15.25 -2.88 5.57
CA ALA A 58 -14.20 -2.79 4.57
C ALA A 58 -14.46 -3.77 3.42
N HIS A 59 -14.90 -5.01 3.69
CA HIS A 59 -15.31 -5.93 2.63
C HIS A 59 -16.44 -5.37 1.77
N ALA A 60 -17.48 -4.82 2.41
CA ALA A 60 -18.61 -4.23 1.70
C ALA A 60 -18.17 -3.07 0.78
N ARG A 61 -17.26 -2.21 1.25
CA ARG A 61 -16.73 -1.09 0.45
C ARG A 61 -15.74 -1.52 -0.62
N ALA A 62 -14.92 -2.53 -0.36
CA ALA A 62 -13.98 -3.06 -1.35
C ALA A 62 -14.70 -3.64 -2.58
N ALA A 63 -15.90 -4.18 -2.39
CA ALA A 63 -16.76 -4.69 -3.46
C ALA A 63 -17.44 -3.60 -4.30
N VAL A 64 -17.41 -2.33 -3.87
CA VAL A 64 -17.99 -1.22 -4.63
C VAL A 64 -17.13 -0.96 -5.87
N TYR A 65 -17.75 -1.05 -7.05
CA TYR A 65 -17.11 -0.71 -8.31
C TYR A 65 -16.77 0.79 -8.38
N SER A 66 -15.54 1.12 -8.76
CA SER A 66 -15.06 2.49 -8.90
C SER A 66 -15.03 2.86 -10.38
N VAL A 67 -15.90 3.78 -10.80
CA VAL A 67 -15.91 4.27 -12.19
C VAL A 67 -14.65 5.10 -12.43
N LEU A 68 -13.90 4.73 -13.47
CA LEU A 68 -12.68 5.39 -13.89
C LEU A 68 -12.97 6.48 -14.92
N SER A 69 -12.13 7.52 -14.94
CA SER A 69 -12.03 8.45 -16.06
C SER A 69 -11.45 7.74 -17.28
N TRP A 70 -12.11 7.94 -18.43
CA TRP A 70 -11.74 7.41 -19.74
C TRP A 70 -10.94 8.45 -20.55
N THR A 71 -10.93 9.70 -20.08
CA THR A 71 -10.26 10.84 -20.72
C THR A 71 -8.89 11.16 -20.10
N LEU A 72 -8.54 10.50 -18.98
CA LEU A 72 -7.29 10.75 -18.29
C LEU A 72 -6.11 10.16 -19.08
N SER A 73 -5.41 10.96 -19.88
CA SER A 73 -4.16 10.52 -20.51
C SER A 73 -3.05 10.49 -19.46
N TRP A 74 -2.40 9.32 -19.32
CA TRP A 74 -1.30 9.10 -18.37
C TRP A 74 0.06 9.60 -18.88
N SER A 75 0.10 10.22 -20.06
CA SER A 75 1.34 10.48 -20.81
C SER A 75 1.94 11.88 -20.60
N GLY A 76 1.42 12.71 -19.70
CA GLY A 76 1.77 14.15 -19.66
C GLY A 76 2.30 14.72 -18.35
N ASP A 77 1.62 14.50 -17.23
CA ASP A 77 1.91 15.24 -15.99
C ASP A 77 2.20 14.31 -14.81
N GLU A 78 3.48 14.04 -14.57
CA GLU A 78 3.98 13.40 -13.34
C GLU A 78 3.69 14.25 -12.07
N ASP A 79 3.19 15.48 -12.23
CA ASP A 79 3.08 16.49 -11.17
C ASP A 79 1.77 16.42 -10.36
N VAL A 80 0.69 15.78 -10.85
CA VAL A 80 -0.59 15.72 -10.12
C VAL A 80 -0.69 14.45 -9.26
N VAL A 81 -0.02 14.49 -8.11
CA VAL A 81 -0.04 13.41 -7.10
C VAL A 81 -0.96 13.79 -5.95
N VAL A 82 -2.26 13.59 -6.10
CA VAL A 82 -3.23 13.79 -5.00
C VAL A 82 -3.38 12.51 -4.19
N ASP A 83 -2.52 12.35 -3.18
CA ASP A 83 -2.59 11.22 -2.24
C ASP A 83 -3.44 11.57 -1.01
N LEU A 84 -4.55 10.85 -0.84
CA LEU A 84 -5.44 10.95 0.33
C LEU A 84 -4.83 10.31 1.60
N GLY A 85 -3.52 10.03 1.59
CA GLY A 85 -2.81 9.29 2.63
C GLY A 85 -3.00 7.79 2.51
N LEU A 86 -3.08 7.26 1.29
CA LEU A 86 -3.28 5.84 1.00
C LEU A 86 -1.99 5.10 0.66
N ARG A 87 -0.95 5.79 0.19
CA ARG A 87 0.27 5.13 -0.32
C ARG A 87 1.27 4.78 0.78
N GLN A 88 1.50 5.70 1.72
CA GLN A 88 2.59 5.59 2.69
C GLN A 88 2.10 5.63 4.14
N PRO A 89 2.80 4.94 5.07
CA PRO A 89 2.57 5.09 6.50
C PRO A 89 2.66 6.57 6.91
N PRO A 90 1.78 7.05 7.82
CA PRO A 90 0.90 6.27 8.70
C PRO A 90 -0.47 5.92 8.11
N TYR A 91 -0.66 6.08 6.79
CA TYR A 91 -1.93 5.87 6.08
C TYR A 91 -3.10 6.75 6.57
N ALA A 92 -2.81 7.84 7.27
CA ALA A 92 -3.83 8.73 7.82
C ALA A 92 -4.50 9.53 6.71
N PHE A 93 -5.82 9.73 6.78
CA PHE A 93 -6.56 10.52 5.79
C PHE A 93 -6.00 11.95 5.69
N VAL A 94 -5.66 12.34 4.47
CA VAL A 94 -5.23 13.68 4.11
C VAL A 94 -6.28 14.28 3.19
N THR A 95 -6.77 15.46 3.56
CA THR A 95 -7.63 16.26 2.68
C THR A 95 -6.76 17.03 1.70
N PRO A 96 -7.02 16.94 0.38
CA PRO A 96 -6.31 17.75 -0.61
C PRO A 96 -6.53 19.24 -0.36
N ASP A 97 -5.50 20.05 -0.58
CA ASP A 97 -5.65 21.51 -0.55
C ASP A 97 -6.31 22.03 -1.84
N ALA A 98 -6.68 23.31 -1.86
CA ALA A 98 -7.37 23.91 -3.00
C ALA A 98 -6.55 23.86 -4.31
N ALA A 99 -5.22 23.89 -4.23
CA ALA A 99 -4.36 23.83 -5.41
C ALA A 99 -4.34 22.42 -6.00
N ALA A 100 -4.25 21.40 -5.13
CA ALA A 100 -4.35 19.99 -5.52
C ALA A 100 -5.72 19.66 -6.14
N ILE A 101 -6.80 20.23 -5.60
CA ILE A 101 -8.16 20.07 -6.16
C ILE A 101 -8.23 20.70 -7.55
N ALA A 102 -7.77 21.94 -7.71
CA ALA A 102 -7.77 22.63 -9.00
C ALA A 102 -6.96 21.86 -10.06
N ALA A 103 -5.78 21.33 -9.69
CA ALA A 103 -4.96 20.52 -10.61
C ALA A 103 -5.71 19.26 -11.09
N VAL A 104 -6.45 18.59 -10.20
CA VAL A 104 -7.25 17.41 -10.56
C VAL A 104 -8.45 17.78 -11.44
N GLU A 105 -9.05 18.95 -11.21
CA GLU A 105 -10.12 19.50 -12.06
C GLU A 105 -9.62 19.85 -13.46
N GLU A 106 -8.38 20.34 -13.57
CA GLU A 106 -7.74 20.68 -14.86
C GLU A 106 -7.31 19.43 -15.64
N CYS A 107 -6.87 18.37 -14.97
CA CYS A 107 -6.42 17.12 -15.62
C CYS A 107 -7.54 16.24 -16.18
N GLY A 108 -8.80 16.45 -15.80
CA GLY A 108 -9.88 15.51 -16.14
C GLY A 108 -11.20 16.18 -16.49
N ASN A 109 -11.70 15.88 -17.69
CA ASN A 109 -13.03 16.31 -18.14
C ASN A 109 -14.18 15.57 -17.43
N ASP A 110 -13.87 14.48 -16.72
CA ASP A 110 -14.83 13.57 -16.08
C ASP A 110 -15.12 13.91 -14.61
N GLY A 111 -14.52 15.00 -14.08
CA GLY A 111 -14.69 15.48 -12.71
C GLY A 111 -13.79 14.79 -11.67
N VAL A 112 -13.60 15.47 -10.54
CA VAL A 112 -12.61 15.13 -9.50
C VAL A 112 -12.69 13.69 -9.01
N GLU A 113 -13.90 13.18 -8.74
CA GLU A 113 -14.07 11.81 -8.20
C GLU A 113 -13.58 10.74 -9.17
N ARG A 114 -13.89 10.88 -10.47
CA ARG A 114 -13.48 9.91 -11.50
C ARG A 114 -11.99 10.01 -11.78
N THR A 115 -11.44 11.21 -11.84
CA THR A 115 -9.99 11.43 -11.98
C THR A 115 -9.22 10.78 -10.84
N LEU A 116 -9.63 11.01 -9.59
CA LEU A 116 -9.00 10.39 -8.42
C LEU A 116 -9.17 8.86 -8.40
N ASN A 117 -10.32 8.32 -8.83
CA ASN A 117 -10.48 6.88 -8.99
C ASN A 117 -9.45 6.31 -9.97
N SER A 118 -9.22 6.95 -11.12
CA SER A 118 -8.21 6.52 -12.09
C SER A 118 -6.79 6.58 -11.52
N ILE A 119 -6.44 7.67 -10.83
CA ILE A 119 -5.13 7.82 -10.16
C ILE A 119 -4.91 6.70 -9.14
N HIS A 120 -5.86 6.48 -8.24
CA HIS A 120 -5.74 5.44 -7.22
C HIS A 120 -5.74 4.02 -7.82
N CYS A 121 -6.49 3.80 -8.91
CA CYS A 121 -6.46 2.53 -9.64
C CYS A 121 -5.07 2.24 -10.19
N ALA A 122 -4.43 3.22 -10.84
CA ALA A 122 -3.07 3.08 -11.34
C ALA A 122 -2.09 2.74 -10.23
N TRP A 123 -2.09 3.50 -9.11
CA TRP A 123 -1.18 3.21 -8.00
C TRP A 123 -1.36 1.81 -7.42
N VAL A 124 -2.60 1.34 -7.26
CA VAL A 124 -2.82 -0.01 -6.74
C VAL A 124 -2.29 -1.08 -7.69
N ARG A 125 -2.36 -0.85 -9.01
CA ARG A 125 -1.74 -1.74 -9.98
C ARG A 125 -0.22 -1.73 -9.87
N GLU A 126 0.40 -0.56 -9.80
CA GLU A 126 1.86 -0.44 -9.67
C GLU A 126 2.35 -1.13 -8.40
N GLU A 127 1.66 -0.91 -7.29
CA GLU A 127 1.94 -1.58 -6.01
C GLU A 127 1.77 -3.10 -6.11
N GLY A 128 0.71 -3.57 -6.77
CA GLY A 128 0.49 -5.01 -7.00
C GLY A 128 1.58 -5.63 -7.87
N ARG A 129 2.03 -4.94 -8.92
CA ARG A 129 3.16 -5.38 -9.76
C ARG A 129 4.46 -5.45 -8.96
N ALA A 130 4.83 -4.37 -8.27
CA ALA A 130 6.04 -4.32 -7.45
C ALA A 130 6.03 -5.39 -6.36
N ARG A 131 4.86 -5.63 -5.74
CA ARG A 131 4.68 -6.69 -4.75
C ARG A 131 4.82 -8.08 -5.37
N PHE A 132 4.22 -8.32 -6.53
CA PHE A 132 4.37 -9.59 -7.24
C PHE A 132 5.83 -9.88 -7.57
N GLU A 133 6.57 -8.89 -8.08
CA GLU A 133 8.01 -9.01 -8.35
C GLU A 133 8.79 -9.39 -7.08
N ALA A 134 8.54 -8.67 -5.98
CA ALA A 134 9.20 -8.94 -4.71
C ALA A 134 8.86 -10.34 -4.15
N TRP A 135 7.57 -10.71 -4.15
CA TRP A 135 7.06 -11.92 -3.49
C TRP A 135 7.23 -13.20 -4.31
N SER A 136 7.58 -13.06 -5.60
CA SER A 136 7.88 -14.17 -6.51
C SER A 136 9.31 -14.69 -6.40
N THR A 137 10.18 -13.97 -5.69
CA THR A 137 11.57 -14.42 -5.47
C THR A 137 11.64 -15.61 -4.51
N ARG A 138 12.51 -16.59 -4.83
CA ARG A 138 12.73 -17.79 -4.02
C ARG A 138 13.84 -17.52 -2.99
N GLY A 139 13.60 -17.74 -1.70
CA GLY A 139 14.65 -17.59 -0.70
C GLY A 139 14.18 -17.50 0.75
N SER A 140 15.14 -17.26 1.66
CA SER A 140 14.91 -17.10 3.11
C SER A 140 14.09 -15.86 3.47
N GLU A 141 13.89 -14.94 2.52
CA GLU A 141 13.19 -13.66 2.69
C GLU A 141 11.65 -13.82 2.70
N GLU A 142 11.13 -15.02 2.41
CA GLU A 142 9.68 -15.29 2.42
C GLU A 142 9.02 -14.90 3.75
N LYS A 143 9.66 -15.24 4.88
CA LYS A 143 9.13 -14.89 6.20
C LYS A 143 9.15 -13.39 6.44
N ASP A 144 10.11 -12.68 5.85
CA ASP A 144 10.28 -11.25 6.03
C ASP A 144 9.21 -10.47 5.25
N PHE A 145 8.91 -10.88 4.01
CA PHE A 145 7.84 -10.26 3.22
C PHE A 145 6.45 -10.48 3.83
N VAL A 146 6.12 -11.69 4.27
CA VAL A 146 4.82 -11.98 4.90
C VAL A 146 4.67 -11.21 6.21
N ALA A 147 5.73 -11.11 7.01
CA ALA A 147 5.72 -10.33 8.24
C ALA A 147 5.55 -8.83 7.98
N ALA A 148 6.29 -8.27 7.02
CA ALA A 148 6.21 -6.86 6.64
C ALA A 148 4.80 -6.49 6.12
N ALA A 149 4.25 -7.31 5.23
CA ALA A 149 2.91 -7.13 4.68
C ALA A 149 1.81 -7.28 5.74
N THR A 150 2.00 -8.19 6.69
CA THR A 150 1.08 -8.34 7.84
C THR A 150 1.11 -7.09 8.73
N ALA A 151 2.28 -6.50 8.95
CA ALA A 151 2.41 -5.25 9.71
C ALA A 151 1.75 -4.06 8.98
N GLU A 152 2.00 -3.93 7.67
CA GLU A 152 1.35 -2.94 6.80
C GLU A 152 -0.18 -3.06 6.86
N LEU A 153 -0.71 -4.27 6.71
CA LEU A 153 -2.15 -4.54 6.77
C LEU A 153 -2.75 -4.04 8.09
N GLY A 154 -2.09 -4.33 9.22
CA GLY A 154 -2.50 -3.85 10.53
C GLY A 154 -2.48 -2.32 10.66
N GLU A 155 -1.51 -1.63 10.04
CA GLU A 155 -1.46 -0.17 10.02
C GLU A 155 -2.58 0.44 9.19
N ARG A 156 -2.81 -0.10 7.98
CA ARG A 156 -3.90 0.35 7.10
C ARG A 156 -5.26 0.19 7.77
N VAL A 157 -5.52 -0.95 8.41
CA VAL A 157 -6.78 -1.21 9.12
C VAL A 157 -6.99 -0.22 10.28
N ARG A 158 -5.94 0.08 11.06
CA ARG A 158 -6.03 1.08 12.13
C ARG A 158 -6.36 2.48 11.59
N ALA A 159 -5.67 2.90 10.53
CA ALA A 159 -5.90 4.21 9.93
C ALA A 159 -7.33 4.32 9.34
N TRP A 160 -7.76 3.28 8.61
CA TRP A 160 -9.10 3.22 8.03
C TRP A 160 -10.20 3.25 9.10
N ASN A 161 -10.06 2.47 10.19
CA ASN A 161 -11.01 2.47 11.31
C ASN A 161 -11.10 3.84 11.99
N THR A 162 -9.97 4.55 12.12
CA THR A 162 -9.93 5.90 12.71
C THR A 162 -10.79 6.87 11.90
N VAL A 163 -10.69 6.81 10.57
CA VAL A 163 -11.46 7.67 9.68
C VAL A 163 -12.92 7.22 9.65
N ALA A 164 -13.19 5.93 9.57
CA ALA A 164 -14.54 5.35 9.53
C ALA A 164 -15.35 5.71 10.78
N ALA A 165 -14.74 5.69 11.97
CA ALA A 165 -15.39 6.03 13.23
C ALA A 165 -15.63 7.54 13.42
N ASN A 166 -14.91 8.40 12.69
CA ASN A 166 -15.07 9.84 12.79
C ASN A 166 -16.10 10.36 11.78
N GLU A 167 -17.36 10.50 12.22
CA GLU A 167 -18.47 11.04 11.42
C GLU A 167 -18.53 12.57 11.39
N SER A 168 -17.79 13.24 12.29
CA SER A 168 -17.91 14.69 12.51
C SER A 168 -17.30 15.59 11.43
N SER A 169 -16.59 15.03 10.44
CA SER A 169 -15.94 15.79 9.35
C SER A 169 -16.71 15.74 8.01
N ALA A 170 -17.99 15.37 8.03
CA ALA A 170 -18.73 14.98 6.82
C ALA A 170 -19.08 16.11 5.84
N GLU A 171 -19.09 17.39 6.25
CA GLU A 171 -19.77 18.43 5.47
C GLU A 171 -18.93 19.14 4.41
N GLU A 172 -17.63 19.41 4.61
CA GLU A 172 -16.81 20.13 3.60
C GLU A 172 -15.97 19.22 2.69
N HIS A 173 -15.69 17.98 3.10
CA HIS A 173 -14.80 17.06 2.34
C HIS A 173 -15.35 15.64 2.24
N GLY A 174 -16.68 15.50 2.25
CA GLY A 174 -17.37 14.21 2.25
C GLY A 174 -16.98 13.30 1.07
N CYS A 175 -16.75 13.86 -0.12
CA CYS A 175 -16.34 13.09 -1.31
C CYS A 175 -14.93 12.49 -1.15
N PHE A 176 -13.94 13.26 -0.70
CA PHE A 176 -12.57 12.77 -0.47
C PHE A 176 -12.53 11.74 0.65
N ARG A 177 -13.28 11.95 1.74
CA ARG A 177 -13.40 10.96 2.80
C ARG A 177 -14.02 9.66 2.30
N LYS A 178 -15.08 9.75 1.48
CA LYS A 178 -15.69 8.57 0.83
C LYS A 178 -14.68 7.84 -0.04
N LEU A 179 -13.96 8.55 -0.90
CA LEU A 179 -12.90 7.98 -1.75
C LEU A 179 -11.80 7.30 -0.94
N TYR A 180 -11.31 7.95 0.11
CA TYR A 180 -10.34 7.37 1.03
C TYR A 180 -10.86 6.07 1.65
N LEU A 181 -12.11 6.05 2.12
CA LEU A 181 -12.70 4.86 2.73
C LEU A 181 -12.90 3.74 1.70
N ASP A 182 -13.29 4.06 0.47
CA ASP A 182 -13.54 3.08 -0.59
C ASP A 182 -12.21 2.48 -1.09
N TRP A 183 -11.21 3.31 -1.38
CA TRP A 183 -9.89 2.84 -1.83
C TRP A 183 -9.03 2.25 -0.71
N GLY A 184 -9.13 2.80 0.50
CA GLY A 184 -8.50 2.21 1.69
C GLY A 184 -9.04 0.81 1.97
N ALA A 185 -10.36 0.61 1.84
CA ALA A 185 -10.98 -0.71 1.98
C ALA A 185 -10.49 -1.69 0.90
N LYS A 186 -10.44 -1.27 -0.37
CA LYS A 186 -9.85 -2.07 -1.47
C LYS A 186 -8.43 -2.50 -1.15
N ARG A 187 -7.55 -1.55 -0.78
CA ARG A 187 -6.16 -1.81 -0.43
C ARG A 187 -6.00 -2.79 0.74
N ILE A 188 -6.84 -2.66 1.78
CA ILE A 188 -6.86 -3.57 2.93
C ILE A 188 -7.28 -4.98 2.50
N VAL A 189 -8.44 -5.11 1.86
CA VAL A 189 -9.01 -6.41 1.50
C VAL A 189 -8.13 -7.12 0.49
N TRP A 190 -7.62 -6.41 -0.51
CA TRP A 190 -6.78 -6.99 -1.55
C TRP A 190 -5.40 -7.40 -1.05
N LEU A 191 -4.77 -6.59 -0.18
CA LEU A 191 -3.52 -7.00 0.48
C LEU A 191 -3.74 -8.26 1.32
N TRP A 192 -4.86 -8.35 2.03
CA TRP A 192 -5.22 -9.52 2.81
C TRP A 192 -5.46 -10.77 1.93
N GLU A 193 -6.27 -10.67 0.88
CA GLU A 193 -6.54 -11.76 -0.07
C GLU A 193 -5.24 -12.28 -0.70
N GLU A 194 -4.37 -11.35 -1.11
CA GLU A 194 -3.08 -11.69 -1.70
C GLU A 194 -2.15 -12.37 -0.68
N LEU A 195 -2.13 -11.91 0.57
CA LEU A 195 -1.41 -12.55 1.67
C LEU A 195 -1.91 -13.96 1.93
N GLU A 196 -3.23 -14.19 1.90
CA GLU A 196 -3.81 -15.53 2.08
C GLU A 196 -3.38 -16.50 0.99
N VAL A 197 -3.30 -16.04 -0.26
CA VAL A 197 -2.72 -16.85 -1.34
C VAL A 197 -1.24 -17.11 -1.08
N ARG A 198 -0.46 -16.07 -0.76
CA ARG A 198 0.99 -16.20 -0.56
C ARG A 198 1.35 -17.10 0.63
N ARG A 199 0.53 -17.13 1.69
CA ARG A 199 0.67 -18.01 2.87
C ARG A 199 0.51 -19.49 2.52
N LYS A 200 -0.15 -19.83 1.41
CA LYS A 200 -0.23 -21.22 0.89
C LYS A 200 1.07 -21.65 0.18
N GLY A 201 2.02 -20.73 -0.02
CA GLY A 201 3.32 -20.97 -0.61
C GLY A 201 3.51 -20.26 -1.96
N LEU A 202 4.76 -20.18 -2.42
CA LEU A 202 5.13 -19.51 -3.67
C LEU A 202 4.40 -20.09 -4.89
N GLU A 203 4.30 -21.41 -5.01
CA GLU A 203 3.64 -22.06 -6.16
C GLU A 203 2.16 -21.70 -6.25
N ALA A 204 1.46 -21.61 -5.11
CA ALA A 204 0.06 -21.18 -5.09
C ALA A 204 -0.09 -19.72 -5.55
N TYR A 205 0.85 -18.86 -5.16
CA TYR A 205 0.89 -17.46 -5.57
C TYR A 205 1.16 -17.29 -7.07
N LEU A 206 2.15 -18.02 -7.61
CA LEU A 206 2.42 -18.04 -9.05
C LEU A 206 1.25 -18.61 -9.86
N ALA A 207 0.60 -19.67 -9.35
CA ALA A 207 -0.59 -20.23 -9.99
C ALA A 207 -1.75 -19.22 -10.01
N ALA A 208 -2.05 -18.57 -8.89
CA ALA A 208 -3.08 -17.54 -8.82
C ALA A 208 -2.81 -16.40 -9.80
N ARG A 209 -1.55 -15.94 -9.94
CA ARG A 209 -1.16 -14.96 -10.95
C ARG A 209 -1.44 -15.46 -12.36
N ARG A 210 -1.05 -16.69 -12.70
CA ARG A 210 -1.28 -17.27 -14.05
C ARG A 210 -2.76 -17.39 -14.40
N HIS A 211 -3.62 -17.55 -13.41
CA HIS A 211 -5.07 -17.69 -13.57
C HIS A 211 -5.84 -16.38 -13.37
N SER A 212 -5.16 -15.23 -13.30
CA SER A 212 -5.79 -13.92 -13.05
C SER A 212 -6.58 -13.81 -11.74
N GLU A 213 -6.25 -14.64 -10.74
CA GLU A 213 -7.01 -14.69 -9.49
C GLU A 213 -6.59 -13.61 -8.49
N LEU A 214 -5.45 -12.93 -8.71
CA LEU A 214 -4.99 -11.87 -7.81
C LEU A 214 -5.92 -10.64 -7.89
N PRO A 215 -6.15 -9.94 -6.77
CA PRO A 215 -7.15 -8.86 -6.75
C PRO A 215 -6.90 -7.74 -7.76
N THR A 216 -5.64 -7.37 -8.00
CA THR A 216 -5.29 -6.35 -9.01
C THR A 216 -5.57 -6.80 -10.45
N GLN A 217 -5.51 -8.11 -10.72
CA GLN A 217 -5.87 -8.68 -12.04
C GLN A 217 -7.39 -8.63 -12.23
N ARG A 218 -8.14 -9.03 -11.21
CA ARG A 218 -9.61 -8.95 -11.22
C ARG A 218 -10.11 -7.52 -11.39
N LEU A 219 -9.46 -6.54 -10.74
CA LEU A 219 -9.76 -5.12 -10.95
C LEU A 219 -9.56 -4.71 -12.41
N TYR A 220 -8.42 -5.10 -12.98
CA TYR A 220 -8.07 -4.79 -14.35
C TYR A 220 -9.10 -5.36 -15.34
N GLU A 221 -9.43 -6.64 -15.21
CA GLU A 221 -10.43 -7.31 -16.05
C GLU A 221 -11.81 -6.65 -15.92
N ALA A 222 -12.24 -6.30 -14.70
CA ALA A 222 -13.50 -5.61 -14.47
C ALA A 222 -13.55 -4.23 -15.15
N ASN A 223 -12.44 -3.49 -15.13
CA ASN A 223 -12.36 -2.17 -15.77
C ASN A 223 -12.38 -2.29 -17.30
N ILE A 224 -11.67 -3.25 -17.89
CA ILE A 224 -11.75 -3.52 -19.33
C ILE A 224 -13.17 -3.87 -19.73
N SER A 225 -13.78 -4.84 -19.05
CA SER A 225 -15.15 -5.27 -19.39
C SER A 225 -16.15 -4.11 -19.31
N TYR A 226 -15.96 -3.18 -18.37
CA TYR A 226 -16.77 -1.98 -18.31
C TYR A 226 -16.53 -1.05 -19.51
N ILE A 227 -15.27 -0.77 -19.86
CA ILE A 227 -14.93 0.08 -21.00
C ILE A 227 -15.49 -0.52 -22.31
N GLU A 228 -15.32 -1.82 -22.51
CA GLU A 228 -15.86 -2.54 -23.68
C GLU A 228 -17.39 -2.56 -23.71
N SER A 229 -18.05 -2.38 -22.57
CA SER A 229 -19.52 -2.30 -22.50
C SER A 229 -20.08 -0.91 -22.81
N LEU A 230 -19.23 0.13 -22.87
CA LEU A 230 -19.67 1.47 -23.21
C LEU A 230 -20.06 1.54 -24.70
N PRO A 231 -21.08 2.33 -25.05
CA PRO A 231 -21.43 2.53 -26.46
C PRO A 231 -20.21 3.11 -27.21
N PRO A 232 -19.97 2.67 -28.45
CA PRO A 232 -18.93 3.27 -29.28
C PRO A 232 -19.22 4.77 -29.36
N LEU A 233 -18.21 5.58 -29.08
CA LEU A 233 -18.31 7.03 -29.24
C LEU A 233 -18.68 7.27 -30.69
N GLU A 234 -19.75 8.03 -30.93
CA GLU A 234 -20.08 8.49 -32.28
C GLU A 234 -18.82 9.17 -32.82
N GLU A 235 -18.23 8.55 -33.85
CA GLU A 235 -17.00 9.00 -34.48
C GLU A 235 -17.23 10.42 -34.98
N SER A 236 -16.81 11.44 -34.22
CA SER A 236 -16.54 12.74 -34.81
C SER A 236 -15.39 12.50 -35.78
N GLU A 237 -15.62 12.71 -37.07
CA GLU A 237 -14.68 12.48 -38.19
C GLU A 237 -13.33 13.25 -38.09
N GLU A 238 -13.06 13.93 -36.97
CA GLU A 238 -11.76 14.53 -36.67
C GLU A 238 -10.85 13.52 -35.94
N GLU A 239 -10.05 12.82 -36.74
CA GLU A 239 -8.78 12.17 -36.37
C GLU A 239 -8.79 11.18 -35.18
N LEU A 240 -9.52 10.07 -35.33
CA LEU A 240 -9.25 8.83 -34.59
C LEU A 240 -8.03 8.10 -35.18
N SER A 241 -6.83 8.51 -34.79
CA SER A 241 -5.60 7.78 -35.14
C SER A 241 -4.87 7.15 -33.94
N ASP A 242 -5.31 7.36 -32.69
CA ASP A 242 -4.46 7.01 -31.52
C ASP A 242 -5.19 6.47 -30.26
N SER A 243 -6.53 6.42 -30.24
CA SER A 243 -7.26 6.05 -29.01
C SER A 243 -7.28 4.55 -28.70
N GLY A 244 -7.02 3.70 -29.70
CA GLY A 244 -6.91 2.25 -29.52
C GLY A 244 -5.58 1.82 -28.89
N ASP A 245 -4.50 2.57 -29.16
CA ASP A 245 -3.14 2.22 -28.72
C ASP A 245 -2.94 2.54 -27.22
N TRP A 246 -3.65 3.54 -26.69
CA TRP A 246 -3.52 3.90 -25.28
C TRP A 246 -4.16 2.89 -24.30
N LEU A 247 -5.23 2.19 -24.69
CA LEU A 247 -5.77 1.09 -23.86
C LEU A 247 -4.77 -0.06 -23.83
N SER A 248 -4.14 -0.35 -24.98
CA SER A 248 -3.02 -1.27 -25.08
C SER A 248 -1.85 -0.84 -24.19
N GLU A 249 -1.32 0.39 -24.31
CA GLU A 249 -0.22 0.89 -23.46
C GLU A 249 -0.59 0.95 -21.97
N MET A 250 -1.82 1.31 -21.62
CA MET A 250 -2.29 1.28 -20.24
C MET A 250 -2.27 -0.13 -19.65
N PHE A 251 -2.28 -1.19 -20.45
CA PHE A 251 -2.70 -2.51 -19.99
C PHE A 251 -1.89 -3.72 -20.52
N GLU A 252 -1.02 -3.54 -21.51
CA GLU A 252 -0.23 -4.58 -22.18
C GLU A 252 0.89 -5.19 -21.32
N ASP A 253 1.34 -4.47 -20.30
CA ASP A 253 2.31 -4.98 -19.31
C ASP A 253 1.84 -6.25 -18.58
N TYR A 254 0.54 -6.56 -18.61
CA TYR A 254 -0.02 -7.75 -17.95
C TYR A 254 0.07 -9.05 -18.78
N GLN A 255 0.29 -8.98 -20.09
CA GLN A 255 0.33 -10.17 -20.95
C GLN A 255 1.75 -10.71 -21.21
N PHE A 256 2.80 -9.91 -21.04
CA PHE A 256 4.14 -10.27 -21.53
C PHE A 256 4.97 -11.23 -20.66
N THR A 257 4.58 -11.54 -19.41
CA THR A 257 5.35 -12.48 -18.56
C THR A 257 4.87 -13.93 -18.60
N SER A 258 3.80 -14.26 -19.35
CA SER A 258 3.29 -15.65 -19.45
C SER A 258 4.15 -16.57 -20.31
N HIS A 259 5.12 -16.05 -21.07
CA HIS A 259 5.96 -16.86 -21.98
C HIS A 259 7.43 -17.04 -21.55
N ALA A 260 7.84 -16.55 -20.38
CA ALA A 260 9.24 -16.60 -19.95
C ALA A 260 9.59 -17.69 -18.92
N TYR A 261 8.63 -18.47 -18.41
CA TYR A 261 8.89 -19.51 -17.41
C TYR A 261 8.48 -20.90 -17.89
N THR A 262 9.17 -21.37 -18.93
CA THR A 262 9.24 -22.79 -19.28
C THR A 262 10.70 -23.22 -19.26
N LEU A 263 11.24 -23.51 -18.08
CA LEU A 263 12.46 -24.28 -17.86
C LEU A 263 12.31 -25.15 -16.61
#